data_AF-A0A2K3M4L6-F1
#
_entry.id   AF-A0A2K3M4L6-F1
#
_cell.length_a   1.000
_cell.length_b   1.000
_cell.length_c   1.000
_cell.angle_alpha   90.00
_cell.angle_beta   90.00
_cell.angle_gamma   90.00
#
_symmetry.space_group_name_H-M   'P 1'
#
loop_
_entity.id
_entity.type
_entity.pdbx_description
1 polymer ?
#
loop_
_entity_poly.entity_id
_entity_poly.type
_entity_poly.pdbx_seq_one_letter_code
_entity_poly.pdbx_strand_id
1 'polypeptide(L)'
;MFNTGIVLQNCSIMPDVEMKSYLQTAKTYLTRPSKPFSTAVFLNNYIDGVVQRDRYMIWNKTQPNTEHSYFDEFGNIEPGVNTTIR
;
A
#
# COMPACT_ATOMS: atom_id res chain seq x y z
N MET A 1 -5.90 9.45 -23.97
CA MET A 1 -6.01 8.62 -22.75
C MET A 1 -4.87 9.06 -21.85
N PHE A 2 -5.15 9.61 -20.66
CA PHE A 2 -4.11 10.06 -19.74
C PHE A 2 -3.66 8.87 -18.90
N ASN A 3 -2.40 8.45 -19.06
CA ASN A 3 -1.79 7.40 -18.25
C ASN A 3 -1.13 8.07 -17.05
N THR A 4 -1.89 8.23 -15.96
CA THR A 4 -1.40 8.83 -14.72
C THR A 4 -1.46 7.82 -13.58
N GLY A 5 -0.55 7.97 -12.62
CA GLY A 5 -0.44 7.10 -11.46
C GLY A 5 0.61 7.62 -10.49
N ILE A 6 0.71 6.97 -9.33
CA ILE A 6 1.70 7.27 -8.30
C ILE A 6 2.75 6.16 -8.27
N VAL A 7 4.03 6.52 -8.21
CA VAL A 7 5.12 5.56 -8.00
C VAL A 7 5.89 5.97 -6.76
N LEU A 8 6.01 5.04 -5.81
CA LEU A 8 6.88 5.16 -4.64
C LEU A 8 8.05 4.21 -4.83
N GLN A 9 9.25 4.76 -4.99
CA GLN A 9 10.44 3.98 -5.27
C GLN A 9 11.57 4.33 -4.31
N ASN A 10 12.23 3.28 -3.78
CA ASN A 10 13.39 3.41 -2.90
C ASN A 10 13.14 4.32 -1.67
N CYS A 11 11.94 4.23 -1.12
CA CYS A 11 11.49 4.98 0.04
C CYS A 11 11.41 4.08 1.29
N SER A 12 11.40 4.72 2.48
CA SER A 12 11.11 4.06 3.75
C SER A 12 9.71 4.41 4.22
N ILE A 13 8.84 3.42 4.29
CA ILE A 13 7.45 3.54 4.78
C ILE A 13 7.43 2.99 6.20
N MET A 14 7.42 3.90 7.18
CA MET A 14 7.55 3.56 8.59
C MET A 14 6.49 4.28 9.43
N PRO A 15 6.00 3.67 10.52
CA PRO A 15 5.14 4.36 11.45
C PRO A 15 5.95 5.39 12.23
N ASP A 16 5.31 6.50 12.57
CA ASP A 16 5.84 7.42 13.57
C ASP A 16 5.98 6.71 14.93
N VAL A 17 6.88 7.19 15.79
CA VAL A 17 7.09 6.65 17.14
C VAL A 17 5.79 6.63 17.94
N GLU A 18 4.98 7.69 17.83
CA GLU A 18 3.70 7.79 18.56
C GLU A 18 2.66 6.78 18.04
N MET A 19 2.76 6.41 16.77
CA MET A 19 1.85 5.47 16.12
C MET A 19 2.11 4.01 16.52
N LYS A 20 3.31 3.68 17.04
CA LYS A 20 3.70 2.30 17.37
C LYS A 20 2.74 1.62 18.36
N SER A 21 2.20 2.37 19.32
CA SER A 21 1.23 1.88 20.30
C SER A 21 -0.14 1.54 19.69
N TYR A 22 -0.41 2.00 18.47
CA TYR A 22 -1.70 1.89 17.78
C TYR A 22 -1.68 0.96 16.57
N LEU A 23 -0.56 0.30 16.26
CA LEU A 23 -0.44 -0.54 15.06
C LEU A 23 -1.50 -1.66 14.98
N GLN A 24 -2.02 -2.10 16.14
CA GLN A 24 -3.08 -3.12 16.19
C GLN A 24 -4.50 -2.55 16.01
N THR A 25 -4.72 -1.28 16.31
CA THR A 25 -6.05 -0.64 16.30
C THR A 25 -6.24 0.31 15.13
N ALA A 26 -5.19 1.02 14.71
CA ALA A 26 -5.13 1.90 13.56
C ALA A 26 -4.58 1.14 12.34
N LYS A 27 -5.47 0.50 11.59
CA LYS A 27 -5.11 -0.25 10.38
C LYS A 27 -4.59 0.70 9.29
N THR A 28 -3.40 0.40 8.75
CA THR A 28 -2.78 1.15 7.66
C THR A 28 -2.68 0.31 6.39
N TYR A 29 -2.88 0.97 5.25
CA TYR A 29 -2.84 0.37 3.91
C TYR A 29 -1.98 1.27 3.01
N LEU A 30 -1.36 0.69 1.99
CA LEU A 30 -0.54 1.41 1.01
C LEU A 30 -1.38 2.30 0.10
N THR A 31 -2.58 1.86 -0.25
CA THR A 31 -3.42 2.57 -1.22
C THR A 31 -4.91 2.35 -1.00
N ARG A 32 -5.71 3.26 -1.54
CA ARG A 32 -7.16 3.22 -1.56
C ARG A 32 -7.64 3.87 -2.87
N PRO A 33 -8.40 3.18 -3.73
CA PRO A 33 -8.71 3.65 -5.08
C PRO A 33 -9.75 4.78 -5.07
N SER A 34 -9.31 6.02 -4.95
CA SER A 34 -10.23 7.18 -4.89
C SER A 34 -11.06 7.38 -6.17
N LYS A 35 -10.63 6.79 -7.31
CA LYS A 35 -11.29 6.85 -8.63
C LYS A 35 -11.23 5.49 -9.33
N PRO A 36 -12.14 5.19 -10.28
CA PRO A 36 -12.24 3.88 -10.96
C PRO A 36 -11.00 3.39 -11.74
N PHE A 37 -9.96 4.20 -11.94
CA PHE A 37 -8.72 3.82 -12.65
C PHE A 37 -7.47 4.21 -11.84
N SER A 38 -7.58 4.20 -10.51
CA SER A 38 -6.47 4.59 -9.64
C SER A 38 -5.32 3.60 -9.81
N THR A 39 -4.13 4.13 -10.14
CA THR A 39 -2.91 3.36 -10.37
C THR A 39 -1.84 3.77 -9.36
N ALA A 40 -1.25 2.81 -8.65
CA ALA A 40 -0.12 3.06 -7.75
C ALA A 40 0.85 1.86 -7.75
N VAL A 41 2.16 2.13 -7.77
CA VAL A 41 3.19 1.07 -7.75
C VAL A 41 4.24 1.37 -6.69
N PHE A 42 4.64 0.36 -5.93
CA PHE A 42 5.62 0.45 -4.85
C PHE A 42 6.84 -0.41 -5.18
N LEU A 43 7.97 0.23 -5.53
CA LEU A 43 9.18 -0.42 -6.03
C LEU A 43 10.35 -0.28 -5.04
N ASN A 44 10.96 -1.39 -4.66
CA ASN A 44 12.19 -1.44 -3.87
C ASN A 44 12.14 -0.58 -2.59
N ASN A 45 10.99 -0.53 -1.92
CA ASN A 45 10.81 0.22 -0.68
C ASN A 45 11.12 -0.63 0.54
N TYR A 46 11.43 0.02 1.66
CA TYR A 46 11.45 -0.60 2.98
C TYR A 46 10.13 -0.33 3.69
N ILE A 47 9.43 -1.37 4.17
CA ILE A 47 8.12 -1.23 4.83
C ILE A 47 8.20 -1.84 6.24
N ASP A 48 8.07 -1.01 7.27
CA ASP A 48 8.26 -1.40 8.68
C ASP A 48 6.94 -1.72 9.38
N GLY A 49 6.41 -2.93 9.16
CA GLY A 49 5.41 -3.60 10.02
C GLY A 49 4.06 -2.88 10.23
N VAL A 50 3.83 -1.75 9.58
CA VAL A 50 2.65 -0.89 9.77
C VAL A 50 1.51 -1.25 8.82
N VAL A 51 1.84 -1.80 7.64
CA VAL A 51 0.87 -2.09 6.58
C VAL A 51 0.19 -3.44 6.82
N GLN A 52 -1.14 -3.47 6.67
CA GLN A 52 -1.94 -4.69 6.74
C GLN A 52 -1.68 -5.64 5.56
N ARG A 53 -1.92 -6.94 5.77
CA ARG A 53 -1.72 -7.98 4.72
C ARG A 53 -2.53 -7.74 3.45
N ASP A 54 -3.70 -7.11 3.55
CA ASP A 54 -4.57 -6.83 2.39
C ASP A 54 -4.01 -5.72 1.48
N ARG A 55 -2.99 -4.97 1.94
CA ARG A 55 -2.23 -3.89 1.26
C ARG A 55 -3.03 -2.69 0.78
N TYR A 56 -4.26 -2.86 0.35
CA TYR A 56 -5.17 -1.82 -0.09
C TYR A 56 -6.53 -1.96 0.58
N MET A 57 -7.29 -0.87 0.60
CA MET A 57 -8.66 -0.84 1.10
C MET A 57 -9.59 -0.32 0.01
N ILE A 58 -10.82 -0.82 -0.06
CA ILE A 58 -11.82 -0.25 -0.97
C ILE A 58 -12.06 1.24 -0.69
N TRP A 59 -12.48 1.99 -1.70
CA TRP A 59 -12.87 3.37 -1.44
C TRP A 59 -14.12 3.43 -0.58
N ASN A 60 -15.27 2.97 -1.03
CA ASN A 60 -16.42 2.77 -0.14
C ASN A 60 -17.36 1.68 -0.68
N LYS A 61 -18.40 1.34 0.08
CA LYS A 61 -19.35 0.27 -0.31
C LYS A 61 -20.12 0.58 -1.60
N THR A 62 -20.40 1.85 -1.89
CA THR A 62 -21.16 2.28 -3.08
C THR A 62 -20.27 2.44 -4.31
N GLN A 63 -18.99 2.77 -4.09
CA GLN A 63 -17.98 3.03 -5.11
C GLN A 63 -16.67 2.37 -4.65
N PRO A 64 -16.55 1.03 -4.77
CA PRO A 64 -15.37 0.32 -4.32
C PRO A 64 -14.14 0.67 -5.17
N ASN A 65 -14.35 1.01 -6.45
CA ASN A 65 -13.34 1.40 -7.43
C ASN A 65 -12.20 0.37 -7.62
N THR A 66 -12.46 -0.91 -7.39
CA THR A 66 -11.45 -1.97 -7.48
C THR A 66 -11.34 -2.62 -8.86
N GLU A 67 -12.35 -2.47 -9.72
CA GLU A 67 -12.44 -3.23 -10.99
C GLU A 67 -11.38 -2.85 -12.02
N HIS A 68 -11.05 -1.56 -12.15
CA HIS A 68 -10.02 -1.08 -13.10
C HIS A 68 -8.86 -0.35 -12.43
N SER A 69 -8.71 -0.52 -11.11
CA SER A 69 -7.54 -0.03 -10.39
C SER A 69 -6.35 -0.97 -10.56
N TYR A 70 -5.15 -0.41 -10.59
CA TYR A 70 -3.89 -1.15 -10.71
C TYR A 70 -2.97 -0.83 -9.54
N PHE A 71 -2.74 -1.81 -8.66
CA PHE A 71 -1.85 -1.68 -7.52
C PHE A 71 -0.85 -2.82 -7.52
N ASP A 72 0.43 -2.49 -7.47
CA ASP A 72 1.49 -3.48 -7.61
C ASP A 72 2.71 -3.15 -6.74
N GLU A 73 3.45 -4.18 -6.37
CA GLU A 73 4.59 -4.12 -5.48
C GLU A 73 5.73 -4.98 -6.03
N PHE A 74 6.94 -4.44 -6.09
CA PHE A 74 8.10 -5.21 -6.56
C PHE A 74 9.35 -4.86 -5.76
N GLY A 75 10.05 -5.89 -5.28
CA GLY A 75 11.33 -5.73 -4.58
C GLY A 75 11.26 -5.02 -3.22
N ASN A 76 10.05 -4.82 -2.66
CA ASN A 76 9.90 -4.25 -1.32
C ASN A 76 10.48 -5.21 -0.26
N ILE A 77 11.14 -4.64 0.74
CA ILE A 77 11.75 -5.36 1.87
C ILE A 77 10.92 -5.12 3.12
N GLU A 78 10.60 -6.20 3.82
CA GLU A 78 9.84 -6.16 5.07
C GLU A 78 10.58 -6.93 6.17
N PRO A 79 10.92 -6.30 7.29
CA PRO A 79 11.54 -6.98 8.42
C PRO A 79 10.63 -8.09 8.96
N GLY A 80 11.15 -9.30 9.10
CA GLY A 80 10.43 -10.42 9.72
C GLY A 80 9.40 -11.11 8.82
N VAL A 81 9.25 -10.69 7.56
CA VAL A 81 8.52 -11.43 6.54
C VAL A 81 9.54 -12.07 5.60
N ASN A 82 9.58 -13.40 5.54
CA ASN A 82 10.33 -14.08 4.49
C ASN A 82 9.61 -13.79 3.17
N THR A 83 10.09 -12.76 2.45
CA THR A 83 9.67 -12.41 1.10
C THR A 83 10.20 -13.46 0.13
N THR A 84 9.71 -14.69 0.25
CA THR A 84 9.82 -15.68 -0.82
C THR A 84 8.80 -15.26 -1.86
N ILE A 85 9.20 -14.25 -2.65
CA ILE A 85 8.66 -13.82 -3.95
C ILE A 85 7.13 -13.93 -4.05
N ARG A 86 6.44 -12.80 -3.95
CA ARG A 86 5.09 -12.68 -4.49
C ARG A 86 5.15 -11.93 -5.80
#